data_AF-A0AAW4AN89-F1
#
_entry.id   AF-A0AAW4AN89-F1
#
_cell.length_a   1.000
_cell.length_b   1.000
_cell.length_c   1.000
_cell.angle_alpha   90.00
_cell.angle_beta   90.00
_cell.angle_gamma   90.00
#
_symmetry.space_group_name_H-M   'P 1'
#
loop_
_entity.id
_entity.type
_entity.pdbx_description
1 polymer ?
#
loop_
_entity_poly.entity_id
_entity_poly.type
_entity_poly.pdbx_seq_one_letter_code
_entity_poly.pdbx_strand_id
1 'polypeptide(L)'
;MSYKAIEDGLKRAVERVGLISSKSEGTTPHGLRHLYKDDLKKMNLSSHIIQSVMHHRSIHSQEEYALPSHEEINAEMDKAENKISAFMETKEKLNLLKGAL
;
A
#
# COMPACT_ATOMS: atom_id res chain seq x y z
N MET A 1 -26.89 2.78 19.89
CA MET A 1 -26.09 4.00 19.63
C MET A 1 -25.79 4.04 18.13
N SER A 2 -26.06 5.14 17.43
CA SER A 2 -25.77 5.22 15.99
C SER A 2 -24.27 5.45 15.74
N TYR A 3 -23.77 5.04 14.57
CA TYR A 3 -22.39 5.36 14.16
C TYR A 3 -22.12 6.87 14.24
N LYS A 4 -23.11 7.68 13.85
CA LYS A 4 -23.03 9.14 13.91
C LYS A 4 -22.83 9.65 15.33
N ALA A 5 -23.51 9.07 16.33
CA ALA A 5 -23.34 9.46 17.72
C ALA A 5 -21.92 9.18 18.24
N ILE A 6 -21.29 8.09 17.79
CA ILE A 6 -19.89 7.75 18.11
C ILE A 6 -18.95 8.78 17.48
N GLU A 7 -19.14 9.07 16.19
CA GLU A 7 -18.34 10.04 15.45
C GLU A 7 -18.41 11.44 16.11
N ASP A 8 -19.61 11.92 16.43
CA ASP A 8 -19.80 13.22 17.05
C ASP A 8 -19.25 13.26 18.49
N GLY A 9 -19.36 12.15 19.22
CA GLY A 9 -18.75 11.99 20.55
C GLY A 9 -17.23 12.09 20.51
N LEU A 10 -16.61 11.38 19.56
CA LEU A 10 -15.16 11.41 19.37
C LEU A 10 -14.70 12.80 18.93
N LYS A 11 -15.38 13.42 17.97
CA LYS A 11 -15.08 14.80 17.53
C LYS A 11 -14.99 15.76 18.72
N ARG A 12 -16.02 15.75 19.58
CA ARG A 12 -16.04 16.59 20.80
C ARG A 12 -14.89 16.27 21.76
N ALA A 13 -14.51 15.00 21.91
CA ALA A 13 -13.42 14.61 22.79
C ALA A 13 -12.05 15.06 22.27
N VAL A 14 -11.80 14.88 20.96
CA VAL A 14 -10.58 15.32 20.26
C VAL A 14 -10.43 16.84 20.34
N GLU A 15 -11.49 17.57 20.04
CA GLU A 15 -11.48 19.05 20.08
C GLU A 15 -11.30 19.58 21.51
N ARG A 16 -11.85 18.88 22.52
CA ARG A 16 -11.69 19.26 23.93
C ARG A 16 -10.24 19.17 24.41
N VAL A 17 -9.43 18.26 23.85
CA VAL A 17 -8.01 18.14 24.18
C VAL A 17 -7.11 18.99 23.29
N GLY A 18 -7.69 19.88 22.47
CA GLY A 18 -6.94 20.81 21.60
C GLY A 18 -6.46 20.22 20.28
N LEU A 19 -6.97 19.05 19.88
CA LEU A 19 -6.65 18.43 18.59
C LEU A 19 -7.72 18.75 17.53
N ILE A 20 -7.33 18.69 16.26
CA ILE A 20 -8.26 18.86 15.13
C ILE A 20 -8.88 17.50 14.81
N SER A 21 -10.22 17.44 14.79
CA SER A 21 -10.97 16.25 14.36
C SER A 21 -11.09 16.21 12.84
N SER A 22 -10.19 15.52 12.15
CA SER A 22 -10.24 15.37 10.70
C SER A 22 -9.66 14.02 10.23
N LYS A 23 -9.94 13.67 8.97
CA LYS A 23 -9.32 12.49 8.34
C LYS A 23 -7.81 12.66 8.14
N SER A 24 -7.35 13.87 7.82
CA SER A 24 -5.92 14.17 7.60
C SER A 24 -5.11 13.97 8.87
N GLU A 25 -5.67 14.36 10.02
CA GLU A 25 -5.01 14.24 11.33
C GLU A 25 -5.14 12.83 11.94
N GLY A 26 -5.85 11.90 11.29
CA GLY A 26 -6.06 10.54 11.82
C GLY A 26 -6.93 10.47 13.09
N THR A 27 -7.58 11.56 13.49
CA THR A 27 -8.35 11.68 14.74
C THR A 27 -9.82 11.24 14.60
N THR A 28 -10.15 10.46 13.57
CA THR A 28 -11.48 9.90 13.32
C THR A 28 -11.58 8.47 13.86
N PRO A 29 -12.78 7.87 13.99
CA PRO A 29 -12.90 6.47 14.40
C PRO A 29 -12.13 5.52 13.46
N HIS A 30 -12.08 5.84 12.17
CA HIS A 30 -11.31 5.08 11.19
C HIS A 30 -9.80 5.27 11.37
N GLY A 31 -9.35 6.49 11.67
CA GLY A 31 -7.94 6.76 11.96
C GLY A 31 -7.47 6.05 13.24
N LEU A 32 -8.29 6.05 14.29
CA LEU A 32 -8.03 5.24 15.50
C LEU A 32 -7.93 3.74 15.20
N ARG A 33 -8.75 3.23 14.27
CA ARG A 33 -8.67 1.83 13.84
C ARG A 33 -7.35 1.52 13.11
N HIS A 34 -6.78 2.47 12.37
CA HIS A 34 -5.46 2.31 11.77
C HIS A 34 -4.34 2.41 12.81
N LEU A 35 -4.43 3.35 13.75
CA LEU A 35 -3.48 3.42 14.87
C LEU A 35 -3.43 2.10 15.65
N TYR A 36 -4.61 1.53 15.95
CA TYR A 36 -4.70 0.22 16.59
C TYR A 36 -3.98 -0.87 15.79
N LYS A 37 -4.21 -0.93 14.47
CA LYS A 37 -3.50 -1.87 13.57
C LYS A 37 -1.98 -1.69 13.64
N ASP A 38 -1.52 -0.45 13.59
CA ASP A 38 -0.10 -0.12 13.55
C ASP A 38 0.57 -0.48 14.87
N ASP A 39 -0.12 -0.32 16.00
CA ASP A 39 0.37 -0.76 17.31
C ASP A 39 0.47 -2.29 17.40
N LEU A 40 -0.51 -3.03 16.87
CA LEU A 40 -0.41 -4.49 16.78
C LEU A 40 0.79 -4.94 15.91
N LYS A 41 1.06 -4.23 14.81
CA LYS A 41 2.24 -4.47 13.97
C LYS A 41 3.53 -4.18 14.72
N LYS A 42 3.61 -3.08 15.48
CA LYS A 42 4.78 -2.74 16.32
C LYS A 42 5.04 -3.76 17.42
N MET A 43 3.99 -4.42 17.93
CA MET A 43 4.09 -5.54 18.87
C MET A 43 4.55 -6.85 18.20
N ASN A 44 4.86 -6.82 16.90
CA ASN A 44 5.30 -7.95 16.11
C ASN A 44 4.31 -9.14 16.13
N LEU A 45 3.01 -8.83 16.25
CA LEU A 45 1.96 -9.83 16.14
C LEU A 45 1.83 -10.30 14.69
N SER A 46 1.59 -11.59 14.53
CA SER A 46 1.40 -12.18 13.22
C SER A 46 0.12 -11.68 12.54
N SER A 47 0.13 -11.64 11.21
CA SER A 47 -0.99 -11.15 10.39
C SER A 47 -2.31 -11.88 10.65
N HIS A 48 -2.30 -13.15 11.06
CA HIS A 48 -3.53 -13.88 11.40
C HIS A 48 -4.15 -13.40 12.72
N ILE A 49 -3.33 -13.08 13.72
CA ILE A 49 -3.80 -12.52 15.00
C ILE A 49 -4.39 -11.14 14.74
N ILE A 50 -3.68 -10.30 13.98
CA ILE A 50 -4.14 -8.95 13.63
C ILE A 50 -5.47 -9.02 12.88
N GLN A 51 -5.60 -9.90 11.88
CA GLN A 51 -6.84 -10.10 11.16
C GLN A 51 -8.01 -10.46 12.09
N SER A 52 -7.77 -11.38 13.04
CA SER A 52 -8.77 -11.84 14.00
C SER A 52 -9.25 -10.69 14.90
N VAL A 53 -8.32 -9.99 15.55
CA VAL A 53 -8.68 -8.91 16.50
C VAL A 53 -9.29 -7.70 15.80
N MET A 54 -8.89 -7.43 14.55
CA MET A 54 -9.44 -6.35 13.75
C MET A 54 -10.74 -6.71 13.02
N HIS A 55 -11.16 -7.98 13.08
CA HIS A 55 -12.33 -8.51 12.38
C HIS A 55 -12.27 -8.27 10.86
N HIS A 56 -11.08 -8.41 10.28
CA HIS A 56 -10.86 -8.23 8.85
C HIS A 56 -11.33 -9.47 8.07
N ARG A 57 -12.13 -9.24 7.03
CA ARG A 57 -12.62 -10.32 6.15
C ARG A 57 -11.49 -11.01 5.37
N SER A 58 -10.43 -10.28 5.02
CA SER A 58 -9.29 -10.79 4.27
C SER A 58 -7.98 -10.44 4.96
N ILE A 59 -7.04 -11.38 4.98
CA ILE A 59 -5.69 -11.17 5.50
C ILE A 59 -4.93 -10.10 4.72
N HIS A 60 -5.33 -9.83 3.46
CA HIS A 60 -4.72 -8.79 2.62
C HIS A 60 -5.25 -7.39 2.94
N SER A 61 -6.39 -7.26 3.63
CA SER A 61 -6.98 -5.94 3.94
C SER A 61 -6.22 -5.12 5.01
N GLN A 62 -5.14 -5.68 5.54
CA GLN A 62 -4.20 -5.10 6.50
C GLN A 62 -2.80 -4.90 5.91
N GLU A 63 -2.54 -5.46 4.73
CA GLU A 63 -1.32 -5.20 3.97
C GLU A 63 -1.36 -3.73 3.56
N GLU A 64 -0.23 -3.06 3.69
CA GLU A 64 -0.02 -1.84 2.93
C GLU A 64 -0.10 -2.26 1.46
N TYR A 65 -0.96 -1.62 0.68
CA TYR A 65 -0.80 -1.66 -0.76
C TYR A 65 0.53 -0.97 -1.06
N ALA A 66 1.62 -1.71 -1.01
CA ALA A 66 2.92 -1.32 -1.52
C ALA A 66 2.81 -1.31 -3.04
N LEU A 67 2.02 -0.36 -3.55
CA LEU A 67 2.00 -0.05 -4.96
C LEU A 67 3.35 0.62 -5.24
N PRO A 68 4.12 0.10 -6.21
CA PRO A 68 5.33 0.78 -6.64
C PRO A 68 4.97 2.21 -7.03
N SER A 69 5.83 3.16 -6.67
CA SER A 69 5.73 4.53 -7.13
C SER A 69 5.72 4.58 -8.66
N HIS A 70 5.18 5.66 -9.23
CA HIS A 70 5.20 5.85 -10.69
C HIS A 70 6.63 5.81 -11.25
N GLU A 71 7.62 6.29 -10.49
CA GLU A 71 9.04 6.20 -10.87
C GLU A 71 9.54 4.75 -10.92
N GLU A 72 9.20 3.93 -9.94
CA GLU A 72 9.55 2.50 -9.94
C GLU A 72 8.88 1.75 -11.11
N ILE A 73 7.63 2.07 -11.41
CA ILE A 73 6.90 1.51 -12.54
C ILE A 73 7.59 1.88 -13.86
N ASN A 74 7.88 3.17 -14.06
CA ASN A 74 8.52 3.67 -15.28
C ASN A 74 9.92 3.08 -15.45
N ALA A 75 10.72 3.02 -14.38
CA ALA A 75 12.06 2.43 -14.42
C ALA A 75 12.04 0.95 -14.83
N GLU A 76 11.03 0.20 -14.41
CA GLU A 76 10.91 -1.20 -14.80
C GLU A 76 10.43 -1.37 -16.26
N MET A 77 9.55 -0.46 -16.73
CA MET A 77 9.17 -0.40 -18.14
C MET A 77 10.37 -0.10 -19.05
N ASP A 78 11.20 0.89 -18.69
CA ASP A 78 12.40 1.25 -19.45
C ASP A 78 13.39 0.08 -19.52
N LYS A 79 13.57 -0.67 -18.42
CA LYS A 79 14.41 -1.88 -18.41
C LYS A 79 13.87 -2.95 -19.37
N ALA A 80 12.55 -3.14 -19.42
CA ALA A 80 11.93 -4.12 -20.30
C ALA A 80 12.12 -3.73 -21.78
N GLU A 81 11.92 -2.46 -22.11
CA GLU A 81 12.16 -1.92 -23.45
C GLU A 81 13.61 -2.11 -23.89
N ASN A 82 14.57 -1.77 -23.03
CA ASN A 82 16.00 -1.96 -23.31
C ASN A 82 16.37 -3.43 -23.55
N LYS A 83 15.78 -4.37 -22.79
CA LYS A 83 15.99 -5.81 -23.00
C LYS A 83 15.46 -6.27 -24.36
N ILE A 84 14.29 -5.76 -24.77
CA ILE A 84 13.70 -6.08 -26.07
C ILE A 84 14.59 -5.55 -27.20
N SER A 85 15.02 -4.30 -27.12
CA SER A 85 15.93 -3.71 -28.12
C SER A 85 17.24 -4.48 -28.25
N ALA A 86 17.89 -4.81 -27.13
CA ALA A 86 19.11 -5.62 -27.15
C ALA A 86 18.89 -7.03 -27.73
N PHE A 87 17.73 -7.64 -27.47
CA PHE A 87 17.36 -8.92 -28.04
C PHE A 87 17.14 -8.85 -29.56
N MET A 88 16.53 -7.77 -30.05
CA MET A 88 16.32 -7.56 -31.49
C MET A 88 17.63 -7.34 -32.23
N GLU A 89 18.54 -6.52 -31.69
CA GLU A 89 19.88 -6.30 -32.28
C GLU A 89 20.71 -7.59 -32.37
N THR A 90 20.67 -8.41 -31.32
CA THR A 90 21.39 -9.69 -31.30
C THR A 90 20.80 -10.68 -32.30
N LYS A 91 19.47 -10.71 -32.45
CA LYS A 91 18.78 -11.53 -33.45
C LYS A 91 19.11 -11.10 -34.89
N GLU A 92 19.17 -9.79 -35.16
CA GLU A 92 19.55 -9.27 -36.49
C GLU A 92 20.98 -9.65 -36.85
N LYS A 93 21.94 -9.46 -35.93
CA LYS A 93 23.35 -9.86 -36.14
C LYS A 93 23.47 -11.36 -36.41
N LEU A 94 22.71 -12.19 -35.71
CA LEU A 94 22.70 -13.65 -35.92
C LEU A 94 22.17 -14.03 -37.31
N ASN A 95 21.12 -13.36 -37.78
CA ASN A 95 20.56 -13.59 -39.10
C ASN A 95 21.53 -13.18 -40.22
N LEU A 96 22.23 -12.06 -40.07
CA LEU A 96 23.26 -11.60 -41.00
C LEU A 96 24.42 -12.60 -41.10
N LEU A 97 24.86 -13.17 -39.96
CA LEU A 97 25.93 -14.16 -39.94
C LEU A 97 25.55 -15.48 -40.61
N LYS A 98 24.27 -15.89 -40.50
CA LYS A 98 23.75 -17.11 -41.12
C LYS A 98 23.49 -16.98 -42.62
N GLY A 99 23.30 -15.77 -43.14
CA GLY A 99 23.15 -15.51 -44.58
C GLY A 99 24.47 -15.33 -45.34
N ALA A 100 25.59 -15.26 -44.62
CA ALA A 100 26.95 -15.11 -45.18
C ALA A 100 27.73 -16.44 -45.29
N LEU A 101 27.13 -17.55 -44.83
CA LEU A 101 27.58 -18.94 -44.96
C LEU A 101 26.72 -19.66 -46.00
#